data_AF-A0A0V1LWJ7-F1
#
_entry.id   AF-A0A0V1LWJ7-F1
#
_cell.length_a   1.000
_cell.length_b   1.000
_cell.length_c   1.000
_cell.angle_alpha   90.00
_cell.angle_beta   90.00
_cell.angle_gamma   90.00
#
_symmetry.space_group_name_H-M   'P 1'
#
loop_
_entity.id
_entity.type
_entity.pdbx_description
1 polymer ?
#
loop_
_entity_poly.entity_id
_entity_poly.type
_entity_poly.pdbx_seq_one_letter_code
_entity_poly.pdbx_strand_id
1 'polypeptide(L)' 'MTKGKTLRKRCFFDIAVEKRPLGRIVFELYNDVCPATCENFRALCTGEKGNGS' A
#
# COMPACT_ATOMS: atom_id res chain seq x y z
N MET A 1 12.10 23.53 10.98
CA MET A 1 10.80 22.94 11.39
C MET A 1 10.85 21.43 11.16
N THR A 2 11.24 20.66 12.16
CA THR A 2 11.23 19.20 12.12
C THR A 2 9.78 18.71 12.17
N LYS A 3 9.16 18.42 11.01
CA LYS A 3 7.87 17.71 10.97
C LYS A 3 8.05 16.42 11.78
N GLY A 4 7.31 16.30 12.88
CA GLY A 4 7.30 15.09 13.72
C GLY A 4 7.00 13.85 12.87
N LYS A 5 7.54 12.69 13.28
CA LYS A 5 7.39 11.40 12.59
C LYS A 5 5.94 11.21 12.15
N THR A 6 5.68 11.38 10.86
CA THR A 6 4.35 11.17 10.30
C THR A 6 4.14 9.65 10.23
N LEU A 7 3.06 9.15 10.82
CA LEU A 7 2.75 7.72 10.76
C LEU A 7 2.50 7.33 9.30
N ARG A 8 3.41 6.53 8.75
CA ARG A 8 3.34 6.07 7.37
C ARG A 8 2.40 4.88 7.25
N LYS A 9 1.52 4.92 6.26
CA LYS A 9 0.63 3.80 5.97
C LYS A 9 1.45 2.63 5.42
N ARG A 10 1.01 1.40 5.67
CA ARG A 10 1.63 0.18 5.13
C ARG A 10 0.59 -0.67 4.42
N CYS A 11 1.00 -1.33 3.35
CA CYS A 11 0.22 -2.35 2.65
C CYS A 11 1.14 -3.52 2.26
N PHE A 12 0.58 -4.60 1.74
CA PHE A 12 1.36 -5.78 1.41
C PHE A 12 0.76 -6.54 0.23
N PHE A 13 1.60 -7.33 -0.43
CA PHE A 13 1.20 -8.34 -1.40
C PHE A 13 1.65 -9.72 -0.92
N ASP A 14 0.73 -10.68 -0.97
CA ASP A 14 1.06 -12.10 -0.89
C ASP A 14 1.33 -12.59 -2.31
N ILE A 15 2.54 -13.09 -2.55
CA ILE A 15 3.01 -13.47 -3.88
C ILE A 15 3.03 -14.99 -4.00
N ALA A 16 2.59 -15.50 -5.16
CA ALA A 16 2.70 -16.91 -5.52
C ALA A 16 3.14 -17.06 -6.99
N VAL A 17 3.94 -18.08 -7.28
CA VAL A 17 4.34 -18.48 -8.65
C VAL A 17 3.87 -19.92 -8.85
N GLU A 18 3.16 -20.18 -9.96
CA GLU A 18 2.56 -21.50 -10.23
C GLU A 18 1.72 -22.04 -9.06
N LYS A 19 0.96 -21.15 -8.38
CA LYS A 19 0.17 -21.43 -7.17
C LYS A 19 0.99 -21.82 -5.93
N ARG A 20 2.32 -21.74 -5.97
CA ARG A 20 3.19 -21.94 -4.81
C ARG A 20 3.42 -20.58 -4.12
N PRO A 21 3.02 -20.41 -2.85
CA PRO A 21 3.27 -19.19 -2.10
C PRO A 21 4.78 -18.95 -1.96
N LEU A 22 5.24 -17.76 -2.31
CA LEU A 22 6.64 -17.33 -2.14
C LEU A 22 6.84 -16.46 -0.91
N GLY A 23 5.76 -15.86 -0.40
CA GLY A 23 5.78 -15.05 0.80
C GLY A 23 5.10 -13.70 0.61
N ARG A 24 5.42 -12.75 1.50
CA ARG A 24 4.78 -11.44 1.59
C ARG A 24 5.77 -10.31 1.36
N ILE A 25 5.43 -9.40 0.46
CA ILE A 25 6.13 -8.11 0.29
C ILE A 25 5.35 -7.06 1.07
N VAL A 26 6.02 -6.32 1.97
CA VAL A 26 5.41 -5.24 2.75
C VAL A 26 5.96 -3.90 2.25
N PHE A 27 5.06 -2.96 1.95
CA PHE A 27 5.39 -1.61 1.50
C PHE A 27 5.09 -0.60 2.60
N GLU A 28 6.00 0.35 2.79
CA GLU A 28 5.75 1.58 3.54
C GLU A 28 5.46 2.71 2.57
N LEU A 29 4.34 3.41 2.76
CA LEU A 29 3.86 4.44 1.86
C LEU A 29 4.29 5.82 2.34
N TYR A 30 4.82 6.62 1.42
CA TYR A 30 5.24 7.99 1.70
C TYR A 30 4.07 8.98 1.63
N ASN A 31 3.04 8.75 2.44
CA ASN A 31 1.79 9.52 2.41
C ASN A 31 1.90 10.96 2.92
N ASP A 32 3.04 11.33 3.51
CA ASP A 32 3.39 12.72 3.83
C ASP A 32 4.04 13.46 2.66
N VAL A 33 4.61 12.75 1.69
CA VAL A 33 5.18 13.28 0.45
C VAL A 33 4.15 13.25 -0.67
N CYS A 34 3.48 12.11 -0.86
CA CYS A 34 2.53 11.86 -1.95
C CYS A 34 1.19 11.29 -1.42
N PRO A 35 0.36 12.08 -0.71
CA PRO A 35 -0.85 11.59 -0.06
C PRO A 35 -1.85 10.96 -1.04
N ALA A 36 -2.11 11.60 -2.19
CA ALA A 36 -3.08 11.11 -3.17
C ALA A 36 -2.66 9.77 -3.79
N THR A 37 -1.39 9.65 -4.19
CA THR A 37 -0.84 8.40 -4.75
C THR A 37 -0.87 7.26 -3.74
N CYS A 38 -0.49 7.55 -2.48
CA CYS A 38 -0.50 6.55 -1.43
C CYS A 38 -1.93 6.08 -1.11
N GLU A 39 -2.91 6.98 -1.15
CA GLU A 39 -4.30 6.62 -0.91
C GLU A 39 -4.87 5.76 -2.05
N ASN A 40 -4.57 6.11 -3.30
CA ASN A 40 -4.93 5.29 -4.46
C ASN A 40 -4.34 3.88 -4.35
N PHE A 41 -3.04 3.77 -4.08
CA PHE A 41 -2.39 2.46 -3.96
C PHE A 41 -2.93 1.64 -2.79
N ARG A 42 -3.18 2.27 -1.63
CA ARG A 42 -3.80 1.61 -0.49
C ARG A 42 -5.19 1.08 -0.82
N ALA A 43 -6.03 1.89 -1.46
CA ALA A 43 -7.39 1.50 -1.83
C ALA A 43 -7.41 0.33 -2.84
N LEU A 44 -6.44 0.31 -3.77
CA LEU A 44 -6.25 -0.82 -4.68
C LEU A 44 -5.84 -2.10 -3.92
N CYS A 45 -4.98 -1.98 -2.89
CA CYS A 45 -4.58 -3.13 -2.08
C CYS A 45 -5.73 -3.69 -1.23
N THR A 46 -6.64 -2.84 -0.73
CA THR A 46 -7.78 -3.28 0.10
C THR A 46 -9.00 -3.70 -0.73
N GLY A 47 -9.08 -3.27 -1.99
CA GLY A 47 -10.25 -3.50 -2.85
C GLY A 47 -11.50 -2.72 -2.42
N GLU A 48 -11.38 -1.77 -1.48
CA GLU A 48 -12.52 -1.09 -0.87
C GLU A 48 -13.31 -0.19 -1.83
N LYS A 49 -12.72 0.13 -3.00
CA LYS A 49 -13.33 0.99 -4.02
C LYS A 49 -14.04 0.20 -5.14
N GLY A 50 -14.06 -1.14 -5.08
CA GLY A 50 -14.74 -1.97 -6.07
C GLY A 50 -14.10 -1.93 -7.47
N ASN A 51 -14.86 -2.34 -8.49
CA ASN A 51 -14.42 -2.29 -9.88
C ASN A 51 -14.62 -0.87 -10.41
N GLY A 52 -13.56 -0.27 -10.98
CA GLY A 52 -13.63 1.07 -11.58
C GLY A 52 -14.74 1.16 -12.62
N SER A 53 -15.63 2.13 -12.44
CA SER A 53 -16.70 2.50 -13.38
C SER A 53 -16.16 3.41 -14.48
#